data_AF-A0A522DGV2-F1
#
_entry.id   AF-A0A522DGV2-F1
#
_cell.length_a   1.000
_cell.length_b   1.000
_cell.length_c   1.000
_cell.angle_alpha   90.00
_cell.angle_beta   90.00
_cell.angle_gamma   90.00
#
_symmetry.space_group_name_H-M   'P 1'
#
loop_
_entity.id
_entity.type
_entity.pdbx_description
1 polymer ?
#
loop_
_entity_poly.entity_id
_entity_poly.type
_entity_poly.pdbx_seq_one_letter_code
_entity_poly.pdbx_strand_id
1 'polypeptide(L)'
;MRFSHRKTSSYLVILLFAVYLINGIIAIPENSIVYDEPDHWSYGKRILMGQPQKVYTYDDGSEMPVQGINALPRAVEQLLNPGLKKTDGGVSDIMHGRYVTLFLCFLTGVYIWRWSTELFKESAGVFSLFLFVFCPNLNANAILLSTDAYTALFTLITFYYFWKFVKERQNKFFLLFCLSCAASQVVKYSLIHLPIIFGILSLLVLLQRKSLWTGWKRNILRLLVFVSVFLIVINAAYFFIGSGQALAGYHFRSELFKSLQSFQVLSKLPLPFPVPYIDGFDITFHMMELGTGHPLLSGKTYLLGEYRTGKGFWYYYLVLFLFKTPIPFLIAFFLLAWFY
;
A
#
# COMPACT_ATOMS: atom_id res chain seq x y z
N MET A 1 -18.62 -32.22 -22.66
CA MET A 1 -17.64 -31.17 -23.03
C MET A 1 -17.39 -30.09 -21.96
N ARG A 2 -18.38 -29.61 -21.16
CA ARG A 2 -18.15 -28.56 -20.13
C ARG A 2 -17.22 -28.93 -18.96
N PHE A 3 -17.11 -30.21 -18.60
CA PHE A 3 -16.22 -30.65 -17.51
C PHE A 3 -14.72 -30.66 -17.86
N SER A 4 -14.38 -30.80 -19.15
CA SER A 4 -12.99 -30.81 -19.62
C SER A 4 -12.36 -29.41 -19.54
N HIS A 5 -13.05 -28.38 -20.06
CA HIS A 5 -12.55 -27.00 -20.06
C HIS A 5 -12.27 -26.44 -18.65
N ARG A 6 -13.09 -26.78 -17.66
CA ARG A 6 -12.94 -26.29 -16.28
C ARG A 6 -11.71 -26.87 -15.57
N LYS A 7 -11.35 -28.12 -15.88
CA LYS A 7 -10.12 -28.75 -15.37
C LYS A 7 -8.88 -28.12 -16.01
N THR A 8 -8.88 -27.92 -17.33
CA THR A 8 -7.75 -27.32 -18.06
C THR A 8 -7.43 -25.91 -17.58
N SER A 9 -8.45 -25.08 -17.33
CA SER A 9 -8.26 -23.74 -16.77
C SER A 9 -7.64 -23.76 -15.37
N SER A 10 -8.06 -24.71 -14.52
CA SER A 10 -7.51 -24.84 -13.16
C SER A 10 -6.03 -25.21 -13.16
N TYR A 11 -5.60 -26.12 -14.03
CA TYR A 11 -4.17 -26.47 -14.16
C TYR A 11 -3.33 -25.30 -14.67
N LEU A 12 -3.85 -24.51 -15.61
CA LEU A 12 -3.14 -23.35 -16.13
C LEU A 12 -2.95 -22.27 -15.06
N VAL A 13 -3.96 -22.02 -14.22
CA VAL A 13 -3.85 -21.10 -13.08
C VAL A 13 -2.75 -21.54 -12.11
N ILE A 14 -2.73 -22.83 -11.75
CA ILE A 14 -1.71 -23.40 -10.87
C ILE A 14 -0.32 -23.25 -11.50
N LEU A 15 -0.18 -23.56 -12.79
CA LEU A 15 1.08 -23.42 -13.52
C LEU A 15 1.57 -21.97 -13.54
N LEU A 16 0.70 -21.00 -13.83
CA LEU A 16 1.04 -19.58 -13.85
C LEU A 16 1.53 -19.10 -12.48
N PHE A 17 0.85 -19.49 -11.39
CA PHE A 17 1.30 -19.16 -10.05
C PHE A 17 2.62 -19.86 -9.68
N ALA A 18 2.81 -21.11 -10.09
CA ALA A 18 4.07 -21.82 -9.88
C ALA A 18 5.22 -21.10 -10.59
N VAL A 19 5.03 -20.70 -11.85
CA VAL A 19 6.03 -19.91 -12.61
C VAL A 19 6.36 -18.62 -11.86
N TYR A 20 5.34 -17.88 -11.39
CA TYR A 20 5.55 -16.63 -10.67
C TYR A 20 6.38 -16.80 -9.39
N LEU A 21 6.01 -17.80 -8.56
CA LEU A 21 6.69 -18.07 -7.30
C LEU A 21 8.11 -18.60 -7.52
N ILE A 22 8.30 -19.54 -8.44
CA ILE A 22 9.63 -20.09 -8.77
C ILE A 22 10.54 -18.97 -9.27
N ASN A 23 10.06 -18.11 -10.18
CA ASN A 23 10.82 -16.98 -10.68
C ASN A 23 11.25 -16.04 -9.55
N GLY A 24 10.33 -15.67 -8.65
CA GLY A 24 10.65 -14.82 -7.50
C GLY A 24 11.64 -15.46 -6.53
N ILE A 25 11.48 -16.75 -6.21
CA ILE A 25 12.38 -17.49 -5.29
C ILE A 25 13.79 -17.57 -5.85
N ILE A 26 13.95 -17.79 -7.16
CA ILE A 26 15.27 -17.82 -7.82
C ILE A 26 15.86 -16.40 -7.86
N ALA A 27 15.05 -15.39 -8.16
CA ALA A 27 15.53 -14.02 -8.34
C ALA A 27 15.97 -13.33 -7.04
N ILE A 28 15.29 -13.59 -5.91
CA ILE A 28 15.59 -12.93 -4.63
C ILE A 28 17.09 -13.02 -4.25
N PRO A 29 17.71 -14.21 -4.13
CA PRO A 29 19.12 -14.34 -3.71
C PRO A 29 20.13 -13.75 -4.70
N GLU A 30 19.78 -13.67 -5.98
CA GLU A 30 20.67 -13.18 -7.04
C GLU A 30 20.71 -11.64 -7.14
N ASN A 31 19.78 -10.93 -6.48
CA ASN A 31 19.68 -9.48 -6.58
C ASN A 31 20.21 -8.77 -5.32
N SER A 32 21.05 -7.76 -5.52
CA SER A 32 21.56 -6.92 -4.43
C SER A 32 20.45 -6.11 -3.75
N ILE A 33 20.74 -5.66 -2.53
CA ILE A 33 19.89 -4.73 -1.78
C ILE A 33 19.87 -3.37 -2.47
N VAL A 34 18.69 -2.74 -2.53
CA VAL A 34 18.51 -1.40 -3.09
C VAL A 34 18.50 -0.33 -1.99
N TYR A 35 18.60 0.92 -2.40
CA TYR A 35 18.82 2.08 -1.51
C TYR A 35 17.80 2.20 -0.37
N ASP A 36 16.50 1.99 -0.63
CA ASP A 36 15.42 2.22 0.36
C ASP A 36 15.17 1.02 1.32
N GLU A 37 15.63 -0.19 0.97
CA GLU A 37 15.34 -1.40 1.75
C GLU A 37 15.89 -1.41 3.18
N PRO A 38 17.11 -0.88 3.45
CA PRO A 38 17.61 -0.73 4.81
C PRO A 38 16.69 0.10 5.71
N ASP A 39 16.05 1.14 5.19
CA ASP A 39 15.17 2.02 5.96
C ASP A 39 13.85 1.31 6.30
N HIS A 40 13.25 0.67 5.29
CA HIS A 40 12.10 -0.21 5.46
C HIS A 40 12.35 -1.31 6.49
N TRP A 41 13.51 -1.97 6.42
CA TRP A 41 13.94 -2.99 7.38
C TRP A 41 14.15 -2.43 8.79
N SER A 42 14.87 -1.31 8.89
CA SER A 42 15.19 -0.64 10.14
C SER A 42 13.92 -0.27 10.90
N TYR A 43 12.94 0.33 10.21
CA TYR A 43 11.65 0.67 10.79
C TYR A 43 10.81 -0.57 11.12
N GLY A 44 10.71 -1.54 10.21
CA GLY A 44 9.99 -2.79 10.43
C GLY A 44 10.48 -3.55 11.67
N LYS A 45 11.79 -3.60 11.90
CA LYS A 45 12.39 -4.17 13.11
C LYS A 45 11.93 -3.45 14.38
N ARG A 46 11.95 -2.11 14.37
CA ARG A 46 11.50 -1.31 15.53
C ARG A 46 10.01 -1.50 15.83
N ILE A 47 9.19 -1.66 14.80
CA ILE A 47 7.76 -1.98 14.97
C ILE A 47 7.57 -3.29 15.73
N LEU A 48 8.32 -4.35 15.39
CA LEU A 48 8.26 -5.61 16.13
C LEU A 48 8.75 -5.49 17.59
N MET A 49 9.58 -4.49 17.88
CA MET A 49 10.04 -4.15 19.23
C MET A 49 9.07 -3.23 20.00
N GLY A 50 7.92 -2.88 19.42
CA GLY A 50 6.96 -1.96 20.05
C GLY A 50 7.42 -0.50 20.04
N GLN A 51 8.32 -0.13 19.13
CA GLN A 51 8.92 1.20 19.04
C GLN A 51 8.53 1.90 17.72
N PRO A 52 7.29 2.35 17.56
CA PRO A 52 6.80 2.93 16.30
C PRO A 52 7.22 4.40 16.06
N GLN A 53 8.03 4.98 16.94
CA GLN A 53 8.47 6.37 16.84
C GLN A 53 9.35 6.60 15.59
N LYS A 54 9.25 7.80 15.01
CA LYS A 54 10.05 8.27 13.86
C LYS A 54 11.40 8.79 14.35
N VAL A 55 12.35 7.89 14.57
CA VAL A 55 13.65 8.20 15.18
C VAL A 55 14.58 8.86 14.16
N TYR A 56 14.66 8.29 12.96
CA TYR A 56 15.45 8.84 11.85
C TYR A 56 14.54 9.71 11.01
N THR A 57 14.61 11.03 11.18
CA THR A 57 13.55 11.94 10.68
C THR A 57 13.25 11.74 9.20
N TYR A 58 14.25 11.69 8.32
CA TYR A 58 14.01 11.58 6.87
C TYR A 58 13.86 10.13 6.40
N ASP A 59 14.70 9.23 6.90
CA ASP A 59 14.68 7.80 6.57
C ASP A 59 13.37 7.14 7.02
N ASP A 60 12.87 7.47 8.22
CA ASP A 60 11.61 6.92 8.74
C ASP A 60 10.38 7.68 8.25
N GLY A 61 10.55 8.84 7.62
CA GLY A 61 9.49 9.81 7.39
C GLY A 61 8.29 9.21 6.68
N SER A 62 8.55 8.46 5.61
CA SER A 62 7.54 7.79 4.80
C SER A 62 7.29 6.32 5.19
N GLU A 63 8.04 5.81 6.16
CA GLU A 63 7.99 4.42 6.58
C GLU A 63 6.71 4.06 7.31
N MET A 64 6.24 2.82 7.16
CA MET A 64 4.91 2.45 7.66
C MET A 64 4.93 1.14 8.45
N PRO A 65 4.06 0.97 9.48
CA PRO A 65 4.11 -0.19 10.38
C PRO A 65 3.96 -1.53 9.69
N VAL A 66 3.37 -1.55 8.49
CA VAL A 66 3.25 -2.76 7.68
C VAL A 66 4.59 -3.48 7.47
N GLN A 67 5.71 -2.76 7.46
CA GLN A 67 7.05 -3.33 7.33
C GLN A 67 7.43 -4.27 8.48
N GLY A 68 6.75 -4.19 9.64
CA GLY A 68 6.89 -5.18 10.69
C GLY A 68 6.57 -6.60 10.22
N ILE A 69 5.68 -6.75 9.22
CA ILE A 69 5.37 -8.05 8.62
C ILE A 69 6.57 -8.61 7.85
N ASN A 70 7.31 -7.78 7.10
CA ASN A 70 8.55 -8.20 6.43
C ASN A 70 9.64 -8.59 7.42
N ALA A 71 9.60 -8.07 8.65
CA ALA A 71 10.56 -8.41 9.69
C ALA A 71 10.22 -9.69 10.48
N LEU A 72 9.05 -10.28 10.26
CA LEU A 72 8.64 -11.52 10.95
C LEU A 72 9.60 -12.69 10.78
N PRO A 73 10.17 -12.99 9.60
CA PRO A 73 11.14 -14.07 9.45
C PRO A 73 12.30 -13.96 10.45
N ARG A 74 12.81 -12.74 10.67
CA ARG A 74 13.86 -12.49 11.65
C ARG A 74 13.36 -12.69 13.09
N ALA A 75 12.17 -12.20 13.43
CA ALA A 75 11.62 -12.42 14.76
C ALA A 75 11.43 -13.91 15.07
N VAL A 76 10.92 -14.69 14.11
CA VAL A 76 10.78 -16.15 14.23
C VAL A 76 12.14 -16.82 14.41
N GLU A 77 13.14 -16.46 13.60
CA GLU A 77 14.49 -17.00 13.71
C GLU A 77 15.13 -16.70 15.07
N GLN A 78 14.94 -15.49 15.60
CA GLN A 78 15.44 -15.10 16.92
C GLN A 78 14.71 -15.83 18.06
N LEU A 79 13.40 -16.09 17.93
CA LEU A 79 12.65 -16.87 18.91
C LEU A 79 13.15 -18.33 18.97
N LEU A 80 13.46 -18.92 17.82
CA LEU A 80 14.01 -20.27 17.72
C LEU A 80 15.47 -20.33 18.19
N ASN A 81 16.22 -19.24 18.02
CA ASN A 81 17.64 -19.15 18.39
C ASN A 81 17.92 -17.88 19.21
N PRO A 82 17.57 -17.84 20.51
CA PRO A 82 17.67 -16.62 21.32
C PRO A 82 19.08 -16.01 21.41
N GLY A 83 20.12 -16.84 21.26
CA GLY A 83 21.52 -16.40 21.28
C GLY A 83 22.07 -15.93 19.92
N LEU A 84 21.29 -16.03 18.83
CA LEU A 84 21.76 -15.73 17.49
C LEU A 84 22.10 -14.24 17.34
N LYS A 85 23.35 -13.95 16.96
CA LYS A 85 23.82 -12.61 16.60
C LYS A 85 24.34 -12.66 15.17
N LYS A 86 23.76 -11.85 14.29
CA LYS A 86 24.23 -11.68 12.91
C LYS A 86 25.12 -10.43 12.82
N THR A 87 26.15 -10.51 12.00
CA THR A 87 27.14 -9.43 11.79
C THR A 87 27.17 -8.95 10.34
N ASP A 88 26.18 -9.33 9.54
CA ASP A 88 26.04 -9.03 8.11
C ASP A 88 25.32 -7.70 7.85
N GLY A 89 25.17 -6.84 8.85
CA GLY A 89 24.49 -5.55 8.73
C GLY A 89 22.98 -5.65 8.45
N GLY A 90 22.35 -6.83 8.62
CA GLY A 90 20.94 -7.04 8.31
C GLY A 90 20.65 -7.45 6.86
N VAL A 91 21.69 -7.69 6.06
CA VAL A 91 21.57 -8.12 4.65
C VAL A 91 20.71 -9.38 4.55
N SER A 92 21.03 -10.45 5.29
CA SER A 92 20.25 -11.68 5.22
C SER A 92 18.80 -11.48 5.67
N ASP A 93 18.55 -10.62 6.66
CA ASP A 93 17.21 -10.36 7.18
C ASP A 93 16.35 -9.60 6.15
N ILE A 94 16.93 -8.65 5.43
CA ILE A 94 16.29 -7.97 4.28
C ILE A 94 15.94 -9.00 3.21
N MET A 95 16.89 -9.86 2.84
CA MET A 95 16.67 -10.90 1.82
C MET A 95 15.56 -11.88 2.22
N HIS A 96 15.50 -12.28 3.50
CA HIS A 96 14.38 -13.09 4.00
C HIS A 96 13.05 -12.34 3.98
N GLY A 97 13.06 -11.04 4.28
CA GLY A 97 11.88 -10.18 4.21
C GLY A 97 11.32 -10.03 2.79
N ARG A 98 12.14 -10.14 1.74
CA ARG A 98 11.67 -10.13 0.33
C ARG A 98 10.74 -11.30 0.00
N TYR A 99 10.88 -12.47 0.65
CA TYR A 99 9.95 -13.58 0.45
C TYR A 99 8.53 -13.26 0.96
N VAL A 100 8.42 -12.40 1.97
CA VAL A 100 7.12 -11.88 2.44
C VAL A 100 6.51 -10.98 1.37
N THR A 101 7.30 -10.09 0.77
CA THR A 101 6.86 -9.26 -0.37
C THR A 101 6.39 -10.14 -1.54
N LEU A 102 7.16 -11.17 -1.90
CA LEU A 102 6.78 -12.10 -2.98
C LEU A 102 5.43 -12.76 -2.71
N PHE A 103 5.18 -13.18 -1.47
CA PHE A 103 3.89 -13.74 -1.08
C PHE A 103 2.74 -12.73 -1.23
N LEU A 104 2.96 -11.45 -0.90
CA LEU A 104 1.94 -10.41 -1.04
C LEU A 104 1.65 -10.06 -2.50
N CYS A 105 2.67 -10.05 -3.36
CA CYS A 105 2.46 -9.92 -4.79
C CYS A 105 1.73 -11.15 -5.35
N PHE A 106 2.02 -12.36 -4.87
CA PHE A 106 1.23 -13.54 -5.19
C PHE A 106 -0.25 -13.36 -4.80
N LEU A 107 -0.55 -12.84 -3.61
CA LEU A 107 -1.92 -12.52 -3.21
C LEU A 107 -2.56 -11.49 -4.13
N THR A 108 -1.80 -10.49 -4.59
CA THR A 108 -2.27 -9.51 -5.58
C THR A 108 -2.70 -10.22 -6.87
N GLY A 109 -1.88 -11.15 -7.38
CA GLY A 109 -2.22 -12.00 -8.52
C GLY A 109 -3.49 -12.83 -8.30
N VAL A 110 -3.70 -13.38 -7.10
CA VAL A 110 -4.93 -14.10 -6.73
C VAL A 110 -6.16 -13.19 -6.83
N TYR A 111 -6.09 -11.97 -6.31
CA TYR A 111 -7.21 -11.02 -6.41
C TYR A 111 -7.45 -10.53 -7.83
N ILE A 112 -6.41 -10.34 -8.65
CA ILE A 112 -6.55 -10.01 -10.07
C ILE A 112 -7.29 -11.14 -10.79
N TRP A 113 -6.81 -12.38 -10.67
CA TRP A 113 -7.44 -13.55 -11.28
C TRP A 113 -8.90 -13.69 -10.83
N ARG A 114 -9.15 -13.61 -9.53
CA ARG A 114 -10.48 -13.77 -8.96
C ARG A 114 -11.44 -12.68 -9.41
N TRP A 115 -11.03 -11.42 -9.31
CA TRP A 115 -11.92 -10.31 -9.63
C TRP A 115 -12.25 -10.26 -11.13
N SER A 116 -11.25 -10.44 -11.99
CA SER A 116 -11.45 -10.56 -13.44
C SER A 116 -12.35 -11.75 -13.79
N THR A 117 -12.20 -12.89 -13.12
CA THR A 117 -13.09 -14.06 -13.30
C THR A 117 -14.55 -13.71 -12.97
N GLU A 118 -14.78 -12.99 -11.86
CA GLU A 118 -16.13 -12.65 -11.43
C GLU A 118 -16.79 -11.54 -12.26
N LEU A 119 -15.99 -10.69 -12.92
CA LEU A 119 -16.46 -9.64 -13.83
C LEU A 119 -16.72 -10.17 -15.25
N PHE A 120 -15.80 -10.98 -15.78
CA PHE A 120 -15.72 -11.29 -17.20
C PHE A 120 -15.60 -12.79 -17.51
N LYS A 121 -15.86 -13.66 -16.52
CA LYS A 121 -15.77 -15.13 -16.58
C LYS A 121 -14.32 -15.65 -16.60
N GLU A 122 -14.19 -16.97 -16.55
CA GLU A 122 -12.95 -17.72 -16.33
C GLU A 122 -11.80 -17.37 -17.28
N SER A 123 -12.07 -17.24 -18.59
CA SER A 123 -11.03 -16.92 -19.59
C SER A 123 -10.36 -15.56 -19.33
N ALA A 124 -11.16 -14.55 -18.96
CA ALA A 124 -10.64 -13.22 -18.65
C ALA A 124 -9.80 -13.24 -17.38
N GLY A 125 -10.19 -14.03 -16.36
CA GLY A 125 -9.39 -14.22 -15.16
C GLY A 125 -8.03 -14.83 -15.44
N VAL A 126 -7.98 -15.93 -16.20
CA VAL A 126 -6.73 -16.58 -16.59
C VAL A 126 -5.86 -15.64 -17.44
N PHE A 127 -6.45 -14.90 -18.36
CA PHE A 127 -5.72 -13.93 -19.18
C PHE A 127 -5.15 -12.77 -18.34
N SER A 128 -5.92 -12.21 -17.40
CA SER A 128 -5.40 -11.19 -16.46
C SER A 128 -4.26 -11.74 -15.61
N LEU A 129 -4.36 -13.00 -15.15
CA LEU A 129 -3.28 -13.65 -14.42
C LEU A 129 -2.02 -13.84 -15.29
N PHE A 130 -2.19 -14.25 -16.54
CA PHE A 130 -1.08 -14.33 -17.49
C PHE A 130 -0.36 -12.98 -17.63
N LEU A 131 -1.11 -11.89 -17.84
CA LEU A 131 -0.52 -10.55 -17.92
C LEU A 131 0.19 -10.14 -16.63
N PHE A 132 -0.37 -10.50 -15.47
CA PHE A 132 0.27 -10.25 -14.18
C PHE A 132 1.61 -10.99 -14.05
N VAL A 133 1.63 -12.30 -14.34
CA VAL A 133 2.82 -13.16 -14.18
C VAL A 133 3.96 -12.70 -15.08
N PHE A 134 3.67 -12.25 -16.30
CA PHE A 134 4.67 -11.80 -17.25
C PHE A 134 4.88 -10.28 -17.27
N CYS A 135 4.36 -9.54 -16.28
CA CYS A 135 4.61 -8.11 -16.17
C CYS A 135 5.97 -7.84 -15.48
N PRO A 136 6.98 -7.30 -16.19
CA PRO A 136 8.30 -7.05 -15.60
C PRO A 136 8.25 -6.08 -14.42
N ASN A 137 7.40 -5.05 -14.45
CA ASN A 137 7.27 -4.11 -13.33
C ASN A 137 6.77 -4.78 -12.05
N LEU A 138 5.80 -5.69 -12.17
CA LEU A 138 5.25 -6.39 -11.00
C LEU A 138 6.23 -7.43 -10.47
N ASN A 139 6.98 -8.10 -11.34
CA ASN A 139 8.07 -8.99 -10.94
C ASN A 139 9.22 -8.24 -10.24
N ALA A 140 9.61 -7.07 -10.77
CA ALA A 140 10.67 -6.25 -10.18
C ALA A 140 10.33 -5.78 -8.75
N ASN A 141 9.07 -5.43 -8.48
CA ASN A 141 8.63 -5.04 -7.13
C ASN A 141 8.43 -6.23 -6.18
N ALA A 142 8.20 -7.44 -6.70
CA ALA A 142 7.96 -8.63 -5.88
C ALA A 142 9.21 -9.10 -5.11
N ILE A 143 10.38 -8.68 -5.55
CA ILE A 143 11.68 -9.04 -4.96
C ILE A 143 12.28 -7.92 -4.11
N LEU A 144 11.51 -6.89 -3.74
CA LEU A 144 11.98 -5.77 -2.93
C LEU A 144 11.27 -5.72 -1.58
N LEU A 145 12.01 -5.42 -0.51
CA LEU A 145 11.43 -5.11 0.79
C LEU A 145 10.96 -3.65 0.78
N SER A 146 9.75 -3.40 0.27
CA SER A 146 9.17 -2.05 0.21
C SER A 146 7.65 -2.05 0.44
N THR A 147 7.07 -0.87 0.63
CA THR A 147 5.61 -0.70 0.82
C THR A 147 4.81 -0.84 -0.48
N ASP A 148 5.46 -0.93 -1.65
CA ASP A 148 4.78 -0.86 -2.95
C ASP A 148 3.94 -2.11 -3.24
N ALA A 149 4.44 -3.30 -2.88
CA ALA A 149 3.68 -4.55 -3.00
C ALA A 149 2.38 -4.50 -2.17
N TYR A 150 2.48 -4.02 -0.93
CA TYR A 150 1.31 -3.80 -0.08
C TYR A 150 0.39 -2.74 -0.66
N THR A 151 0.94 -1.65 -1.21
CA THR A 151 0.17 -0.56 -1.79
C THR A 151 -0.70 -1.07 -2.95
N ALA A 152 -0.12 -1.88 -3.84
CA ALA A 152 -0.84 -2.52 -4.93
C ALA A 152 -1.96 -3.45 -4.41
N LEU A 153 -1.64 -4.32 -3.45
CA LEU A 153 -2.59 -5.25 -2.85
C LEU A 153 -3.76 -4.51 -2.17
N PHE A 154 -3.47 -3.60 -1.25
CA PHE A 154 -4.49 -2.92 -0.45
C PHE A 154 -5.35 -1.95 -1.26
N THR A 155 -4.79 -1.35 -2.31
CA THR A 155 -5.59 -0.64 -3.31
C THR A 155 -6.58 -1.61 -3.97
N LEU A 156 -6.08 -2.70 -4.56
CA LEU A 156 -6.89 -3.67 -5.29
C LEU A 156 -8.01 -4.28 -4.42
N ILE A 157 -7.68 -4.81 -3.24
CA ILE A 157 -8.67 -5.50 -2.39
C ILE A 157 -9.71 -4.53 -1.82
N THR A 158 -9.35 -3.26 -1.60
CA THR A 158 -10.32 -2.25 -1.14
C THR A 158 -11.36 -1.96 -2.22
N PHE A 159 -10.93 -1.80 -3.47
CA PHE A 159 -11.85 -1.70 -4.60
C PHE A 159 -12.68 -2.97 -4.78
N TYR A 160 -12.06 -4.15 -4.70
CA TYR A 160 -12.75 -5.43 -4.81
C TYR A 160 -13.86 -5.59 -3.76
N TYR A 161 -13.56 -5.35 -2.48
CA TYR A 161 -14.54 -5.51 -1.41
C TYR A 161 -15.62 -4.43 -1.41
N PHE A 162 -15.28 -3.20 -1.80
CA PHE A 162 -16.30 -2.17 -2.04
C PHE A 162 -17.26 -2.62 -3.15
N TRP A 163 -16.73 -3.06 -4.29
CA TRP A 163 -17.53 -3.58 -5.41
C TRP A 163 -18.40 -4.77 -5.00
N LYS A 164 -17.83 -5.75 -4.29
CA LYS A 164 -18.56 -6.90 -3.73
C LYS A 164 -19.68 -6.47 -2.80
N PHE A 165 -19.41 -5.52 -1.89
CA PHE A 165 -20.41 -5.00 -0.98
C PHE A 165 -21.54 -4.29 -1.73
N VAL A 166 -21.22 -3.46 -2.72
CA VAL A 166 -22.22 -2.76 -3.53
C VAL A 166 -23.08 -3.76 -4.30
N LYS A 167 -22.48 -4.79 -4.90
CA LYS A 167 -23.16 -5.82 -5.71
C LYS A 167 -24.02 -6.77 -4.87
N GLU A 168 -23.45 -7.36 -3.82
CA GLU A 168 -24.09 -8.43 -3.05
C GLU A 168 -24.82 -7.95 -1.79
N ARG A 169 -24.56 -6.72 -1.33
CA ARG A 169 -25.18 -6.10 -0.15
C ARG A 169 -25.01 -6.87 1.16
N GLN A 170 -23.98 -7.71 1.27
CA GLN A 170 -23.67 -8.48 2.48
C GLN A 170 -22.75 -7.70 3.43
N ASN A 171 -23.04 -7.72 4.73
CA ASN A 171 -22.26 -7.00 5.75
C ASN A 171 -20.81 -7.50 5.89
N LYS A 172 -20.54 -8.76 5.55
CA LYS A 172 -19.16 -9.30 5.57
C LYS A 172 -18.23 -8.53 4.63
N PHE A 173 -18.71 -8.17 3.42
CA PHE A 173 -17.90 -7.43 2.45
C PHE A 173 -17.77 -5.96 2.84
N PHE A 174 -18.77 -5.40 3.52
CA PHE A 174 -18.66 -4.08 4.11
C PHE A 174 -17.53 -4.02 5.15
N LEU A 175 -17.49 -5.00 6.06
CA LEU A 175 -16.44 -5.08 7.08
C LEU A 175 -15.06 -5.29 6.44
N LEU A 176 -14.94 -6.20 5.45
CA LEU A 176 -13.69 -6.41 4.72
C LEU A 176 -13.22 -5.16 3.98
N PHE A 177 -14.15 -4.39 3.40
CA PHE A 177 -13.86 -3.08 2.80
C PHE A 177 -13.37 -2.07 3.84
N CYS A 178 -14.01 -1.97 5.01
CA CYS A 178 -13.56 -1.08 6.09
C CYS A 178 -12.15 -1.46 6.56
N LEU A 179 -11.90 -2.75 6.79
CA LEU A 179 -10.61 -3.26 7.23
C LEU A 179 -9.52 -3.01 6.20
N SER A 180 -9.79 -3.28 4.91
CA SER A 180 -8.79 -3.05 3.87
C SER A 180 -8.50 -1.57 3.65
N CYS A 181 -9.52 -0.72 3.69
CA CYS A 181 -9.35 0.73 3.59
C CYS A 181 -8.56 1.27 4.78
N ALA A 182 -8.85 0.81 6.00
CA ALA A 182 -8.10 1.20 7.19
C ALA A 182 -6.63 0.71 7.14
N ALA A 183 -6.42 -0.55 6.78
CA ALA A 183 -5.09 -1.13 6.65
C ALA A 183 -4.26 -0.43 5.57
N SER A 184 -4.87 0.07 4.49
CA SER A 184 -4.16 0.86 3.47
C SER A 184 -3.47 2.11 4.05
N GLN A 185 -4.02 2.69 5.11
CA GLN A 185 -3.42 3.85 5.79
C GLN A 185 -2.23 3.48 6.65
N VAL A 186 -2.09 2.21 7.00
CA VAL A 186 -0.93 1.64 7.70
C VAL A 186 0.11 1.12 6.69
N VAL A 187 -0.21 1.17 5.40
CA VAL A 187 0.66 0.70 4.32
C VAL A 187 1.46 1.83 3.70
N LYS A 188 0.81 2.95 3.35
CA LYS A 188 1.46 4.09 2.71
C LYS A 188 0.63 5.36 2.88
N TYR A 189 1.25 6.46 3.31
CA TYR A 189 0.56 7.75 3.45
C TYR A 189 -0.10 8.23 2.16
N SER A 190 0.48 7.91 0.99
CA SER A 190 -0.08 8.30 -0.29
C SER A 190 -1.47 7.69 -0.56
N LEU A 191 -1.86 6.62 0.14
CA LEU A 191 -3.19 6.00 0.04
C LEU A 191 -4.29 6.75 0.81
N ILE A 192 -3.99 7.92 1.38
CA ILE A 192 -5.00 8.80 2.02
C ILE A 192 -6.13 9.23 1.07
N HIS A 193 -5.91 9.13 -0.24
CA HIS A 193 -6.95 9.39 -1.24
C HIS A 193 -8.04 8.31 -1.28
N LEU A 194 -7.78 7.07 -0.84
CA LEU A 194 -8.77 5.99 -0.87
C LEU A 194 -10.03 6.29 -0.05
N PRO A 195 -9.97 6.68 1.24
CA PRO A 195 -11.18 7.04 1.99
C PRO A 195 -11.95 8.21 1.35
N ILE A 196 -11.26 9.15 0.68
CA ILE A 196 -11.90 10.25 -0.06
C ILE A 196 -12.67 9.70 -1.27
N ILE A 197 -12.01 8.90 -2.11
CA ILE A 197 -12.63 8.27 -3.29
C ILE A 197 -13.84 7.44 -2.87
N PHE A 198 -13.72 6.59 -1.86
CA PHE A 198 -14.82 5.74 -1.43
C PHE A 198 -15.92 6.51 -0.70
N GLY A 199 -15.61 7.64 -0.05
CA GLY A 199 -16.62 8.57 0.45
C GLY A 199 -17.49 9.11 -0.68
N ILE A 200 -16.86 9.57 -1.76
CA ILE A 200 -17.54 10.06 -2.97
C ILE A 200 -18.34 8.93 -3.64
N LEU A 201 -17.72 7.77 -3.90
CA LEU A 201 -18.40 6.62 -4.51
C LEU A 201 -19.59 6.14 -3.66
N SER A 202 -19.45 6.11 -2.34
CA SER A 202 -20.55 5.76 -1.43
C SER A 202 -21.70 6.74 -1.54
N LEU A 203 -21.42 8.05 -1.57
CA LEU A 203 -22.42 9.08 -1.77
C LEU A 203 -23.15 8.90 -3.12
N LEU A 204 -22.41 8.71 -4.21
CA LEU A 204 -22.98 8.47 -5.54
C LEU A 204 -23.89 7.24 -5.55
N VAL A 205 -23.46 6.13 -4.93
CA VAL A 205 -24.28 4.91 -4.80
C VAL A 205 -25.55 5.17 -3.97
N LEU A 206 -25.46 5.94 -2.88
CA LEU A 206 -26.62 6.27 -2.04
C LEU A 206 -27.63 7.15 -2.77
N LEU A 207 -27.16 8.13 -3.55
CA LEU A 207 -27.98 9.01 -4.39
C LEU A 207 -28.66 8.23 -5.52
N GLN A 208 -27.91 7.42 -6.26
CA GLN A 208 -28.44 6.58 -7.34
C GLN A 208 -29.52 5.63 -6.83
N ARG A 209 -29.35 5.09 -5.62
CA ARG A 209 -30.32 4.19 -4.97
C ARG A 209 -31.45 4.92 -4.24
N LYS A 210 -31.49 6.26 -4.25
CA LYS A 210 -32.43 7.10 -3.49
C LYS A 210 -32.53 6.70 -2.01
N SER A 211 -31.40 6.25 -1.46
CA SER A 211 -31.33 5.60 -0.14
C SER A 211 -30.65 6.45 0.92
N LEU A 212 -30.23 7.67 0.55
CA LEU A 212 -29.59 8.62 1.46
C LEU A 212 -30.50 8.93 2.65
N TRP A 213 -31.73 9.38 2.38
CA TRP A 213 -32.72 9.78 3.38
C TRP A 213 -33.56 8.61 3.89
N THR A 214 -34.04 7.74 3.00
CA THR A 214 -34.89 6.60 3.39
C THR A 214 -34.16 5.58 4.27
N GLY A 215 -32.82 5.51 4.19
CA GLY A 215 -31.98 4.60 4.96
C GLY A 215 -31.03 5.28 5.95
N TRP A 216 -31.28 6.53 6.36
CA TRP A 216 -30.32 7.38 7.06
C TRP A 216 -29.72 6.73 8.32
N LYS A 217 -30.53 6.08 9.17
CA LYS A 217 -30.05 5.39 10.39
C LYS A 217 -29.00 4.32 10.07
N ARG A 218 -29.25 3.52 9.04
CA ARG A 218 -28.32 2.47 8.58
C ARG A 218 -27.06 3.07 7.96
N ASN A 219 -27.19 4.19 7.24
CA ASN A 219 -26.06 4.87 6.62
C ASN A 219 -25.15 5.51 7.69
N ILE A 220 -25.73 6.12 8.73
CA ILE A 220 -24.99 6.62 9.89
C ILE A 220 -24.30 5.47 10.62
N LEU A 221 -24.99 4.36 10.88
CA LEU A 221 -24.37 3.19 11.52
C LEU A 221 -23.17 2.67 10.71
N ARG A 222 -23.30 2.59 9.39
CA ARG A 222 -22.19 2.21 8.51
C ARG A 222 -21.03 3.21 8.58
N LEU A 223 -21.31 4.51 8.56
CA LEU A 223 -20.28 5.54 8.72
C LEU A 223 -19.55 5.40 10.07
N LEU A 224 -20.30 5.21 11.16
CA LEU A 224 -19.73 5.01 12.49
C LEU A 224 -18.86 3.75 12.54
N VAL A 225 -19.31 2.63 11.95
CA VAL A 225 -18.50 1.40 11.86
C VAL A 225 -17.24 1.64 11.04
N PHE A 226 -17.35 2.32 9.88
CA PHE A 226 -16.20 2.63 9.04
C PHE A 226 -15.16 3.47 9.79
N VAL A 227 -15.59 4.58 10.41
CA VAL A 227 -14.72 5.47 11.19
C VAL A 227 -14.10 4.72 12.37
N SER A 228 -14.89 3.91 13.08
CA SER A 228 -14.40 3.14 14.23
C SER A 228 -13.33 2.13 13.81
N VAL A 229 -13.56 1.35 12.74
CA VAL A 229 -12.57 0.41 12.20
C VAL A 229 -11.32 1.17 11.73
N PHE A 230 -11.49 2.29 11.05
CA PHE A 230 -10.39 3.12 10.56
C PHE A 230 -9.49 3.61 11.70
N LEU A 231 -10.08 4.18 12.74
CA LEU A 231 -9.35 4.65 13.91
C LEU A 231 -8.72 3.48 14.67
N ILE A 232 -9.45 2.39 14.94
CA ILE A 232 -8.92 1.26 15.71
C ILE A 232 -7.73 0.62 14.99
N VAL A 233 -7.80 0.39 13.68
CA VAL A 233 -6.71 -0.25 12.93
C VAL A 233 -5.47 0.63 12.90
N ILE A 234 -5.61 1.93 12.61
CA ILE A 234 -4.45 2.85 12.62
C ILE A 234 -3.88 2.93 14.03
N ASN A 235 -4.70 3.08 15.06
CA ASN A 235 -4.20 3.17 16.43
C ASN A 235 -3.51 1.89 16.89
N ALA A 236 -4.10 0.72 16.61
CA ALA A 236 -3.52 -0.56 16.95
C ALA A 236 -2.17 -0.80 16.26
N ALA A 237 -2.03 -0.39 14.98
CA ALA A 237 -0.78 -0.54 14.24
C ALA A 237 0.40 0.25 14.82
N TYR A 238 0.12 1.30 15.59
CA TYR A 238 1.12 2.09 16.31
C TYR A 238 0.98 1.93 17.84
N PHE A 239 0.39 0.83 18.29
CA PHE A 239 0.25 0.46 19.71
C PHE A 239 -0.42 1.54 20.58
N PHE A 240 -1.30 2.36 20.00
CA PHE A 240 -1.99 3.48 20.66
C PHE A 240 -1.04 4.55 21.27
N ILE A 241 0.21 4.61 20.80
CA ILE A 241 1.20 5.53 21.37
C ILE A 241 0.85 6.98 21.02
N GLY A 242 0.59 7.78 22.06
CA GLY A 242 0.29 9.20 21.95
C GLY A 242 -1.10 9.52 21.37
N SER A 243 -1.95 8.52 21.19
CA SER A 243 -3.30 8.70 20.66
C SER A 243 -4.11 9.68 21.50
N GLY A 244 -4.75 10.66 20.86
CA GLY A 244 -5.49 11.71 21.56
C GLY A 244 -4.65 12.92 21.94
N GLN A 245 -3.36 12.97 21.59
CA GLN A 245 -2.54 14.17 21.79
C GLN A 245 -3.17 15.37 21.09
N ALA A 246 -3.28 16.49 21.82
CA ALA A 246 -3.76 17.74 21.26
C ALA A 246 -2.78 18.30 20.24
N LEU A 247 -3.29 18.97 19.21
CA LEU A 247 -2.48 19.54 18.14
C LEU A 247 -1.36 20.46 18.66
N ALA A 248 -1.57 21.18 19.76
CA ALA A 248 -0.56 22.03 20.42
C ALA A 248 0.64 21.26 20.99
N GLY A 249 0.52 19.96 21.25
CA GLY A 249 1.59 19.13 21.80
C GLY A 249 2.57 18.59 20.75
N TYR A 250 2.32 18.82 19.46
CA TYR A 250 3.18 18.36 18.37
C TYR A 250 4.27 19.38 18.03
N HIS A 251 5.40 18.89 17.53
CA HIS A 251 6.49 19.72 17.00
C HIS A 251 6.57 19.57 15.48
N PHE A 252 5.69 20.30 14.78
CA PHE A 252 5.55 20.22 13.34
C PHE A 252 6.70 20.88 12.57
N ARG A 253 7.09 20.24 11.47
CA ARG A 253 8.14 20.70 10.56
C ARG A 253 7.55 21.37 9.32
N SER A 254 6.45 20.84 8.81
CA SER A 254 5.80 21.33 7.61
C SER A 254 5.06 22.65 7.87
N GLU A 255 5.10 23.56 6.89
CA GLU A 255 4.40 24.84 6.95
C GLU A 255 2.88 24.66 7.02
N LEU A 256 2.33 23.63 6.37
CA LEU A 256 0.91 23.27 6.47
C LEU A 256 0.50 23.00 7.92
N PHE A 257 1.24 22.12 8.62
CA PHE A 257 0.88 21.72 9.98
C PHE A 257 1.18 22.81 11.02
N LYS A 258 2.27 23.56 10.85
CA LYS A 258 2.53 24.78 11.65
C LYS A 258 1.38 25.78 11.51
N SER A 259 0.91 26.01 10.29
CA SER A 259 -0.24 26.91 10.04
C SER A 259 -1.49 26.40 10.75
N LEU A 260 -1.82 25.11 10.62
CA LEU A 260 -2.96 24.50 11.33
C LEU A 260 -2.84 24.62 12.86
N GLN A 261 -1.63 24.44 13.40
CA GLN A 261 -1.36 24.54 14.83
C GLN A 261 -1.49 25.98 15.36
N SER A 262 -1.25 27.00 14.51
CA SER A 262 -1.36 28.41 14.91
C SER A 262 -2.80 28.86 15.22
N PHE A 263 -3.81 28.15 14.71
CA PHE A 263 -5.21 28.44 15.01
C PHE A 263 -5.57 27.98 16.43
N GLN A 264 -5.89 28.92 17.32
CA GLN A 264 -6.18 28.64 18.75
C GLN A 264 -7.28 27.60 19.01
N VAL A 265 -8.26 27.48 18.12
CA VAL A 265 -9.33 26.48 18.24
C VAL A 265 -8.82 25.09 17.86
N LEU A 266 -8.05 24.98 16.78
CA LEU A 266 -7.49 23.71 16.30
C LEU A 266 -6.39 23.19 17.22
N SER A 267 -5.60 24.09 17.82
CA SER A 267 -4.47 23.72 18.69
C SER A 267 -4.91 22.89 19.91
N LYS A 268 -6.14 23.09 20.40
CA LYS A 268 -6.72 22.35 21.53
C LYS A 268 -7.38 21.02 21.14
N LEU A 269 -7.55 20.75 19.85
CA LEU A 269 -8.27 19.56 19.39
C LEU A 269 -7.42 18.31 19.60
N PRO A 270 -7.89 17.32 20.39
CA PRO A 270 -7.22 16.02 20.48
C PRO A 270 -7.34 15.28 19.16
N LEU A 271 -6.21 14.87 18.58
CA LEU A 271 -6.20 14.09 17.35
C LEU A 271 -6.42 12.61 17.69
N PRO A 272 -7.42 11.93 17.09
CA PRO A 272 -7.74 10.53 17.39
C PRO A 272 -6.77 9.55 16.70
N PHE A 273 -5.53 9.97 16.47
CA PHE A 273 -4.50 9.21 15.79
C PHE A 273 -3.24 9.14 16.66
N PRO A 274 -2.42 8.08 16.51
CA PRO A 274 -1.14 7.95 17.19
C PRO A 274 -0.19 9.07 16.80
N VAL A 275 0.63 9.51 17.75
CA VAL A 275 1.65 10.55 17.52
C VAL A 275 2.58 10.17 16.36
N PRO A 276 3.16 8.94 16.28
CA PRO A 276 4.08 8.63 15.19
C PRO A 276 3.43 8.57 13.81
N TYR A 277 2.11 8.35 13.74
CA TYR A 277 1.37 8.42 12.48
C TYR A 277 1.28 9.86 11.98
N ILE A 278 0.94 10.80 12.87
CA ILE A 278 0.86 12.23 12.57
C ILE A 278 2.24 12.82 12.29
N ASP A 279 3.25 12.46 13.08
CA ASP A 279 4.64 12.92 12.90
C ASP A 279 5.20 12.48 11.54
N GLY A 280 5.05 11.21 11.16
CA GLY A 280 5.50 10.74 9.85
C GLY A 280 4.79 11.44 8.68
N PHE A 281 3.50 11.77 8.87
CA PHE A 281 2.74 12.51 7.86
C PHE A 281 3.23 13.96 7.73
N ASP A 282 3.47 14.67 8.83
CA ASP A 282 4.08 16.01 8.84
C ASP A 282 5.47 16.01 8.20
N ILE A 283 6.32 15.04 8.57
CA ILE A 283 7.64 14.86 7.99
C ILE A 283 7.54 14.66 6.47
N THR A 284 6.63 13.81 6.01
CA THR A 284 6.43 13.54 4.58
C THR A 284 6.03 14.82 3.83
N PHE A 285 5.14 15.65 4.39
CA PHE A 285 4.81 16.96 3.81
C PHE A 285 6.02 17.90 3.80
N HIS A 286 6.80 17.92 4.87
CA HIS A 286 8.01 18.73 4.95
C HIS A 286 9.06 18.31 3.91
N MET A 287 9.22 17.00 3.66
CA MET A 287 10.07 16.49 2.59
C MET A 287 9.61 16.97 1.20
N MET A 288 8.29 17.03 0.97
CA MET A 288 7.73 17.59 -0.26
C MET A 288 8.00 19.10 -0.41
N GLU A 289 7.94 19.85 0.70
CA GLU A 289 8.24 21.30 0.72
C GLU A 289 9.72 21.58 0.39
N LEU A 290 10.65 20.78 0.93
CA LEU A 290 12.08 20.85 0.62
C LEU A 290 12.37 20.48 -0.85
N GLY A 291 11.63 19.51 -1.39
CA GLY A 291 11.71 19.08 -2.77
C GLY A 291 12.92 18.22 -3.12
N THR A 292 12.96 17.76 -4.36
CA THR A 292 13.99 16.83 -4.85
C THR A 292 15.37 17.48 -4.97
N GLY A 293 16.46 16.71 -4.83
CA GLY A 293 17.81 17.28 -4.91
C GLY A 293 18.25 18.05 -3.66
N HIS A 294 17.47 18.03 -2.58
CA HIS A 294 17.90 18.53 -1.28
C HIS A 294 18.88 17.54 -0.63
N PRO A 295 20.03 17.98 -0.07
CA PRO A 295 21.08 17.08 0.42
C PRO A 295 20.64 16.09 1.50
N LEU A 296 19.60 16.44 2.27
CA LEU A 296 19.04 15.60 3.33
C LEU A 296 18.02 14.56 2.84
N LEU A 297 17.60 14.62 1.56
CA LEU A 297 16.49 13.81 1.05
C LEU A 297 16.90 12.90 -0.09
N SER A 298 17.40 13.48 -1.18
CA SER A 298 17.64 12.74 -2.42
C SER A 298 18.54 13.52 -3.37
N GLY A 299 19.10 12.80 -4.35
CA GLY A 299 19.76 13.41 -5.50
C GLY A 299 18.81 14.25 -6.36
N LYS A 300 19.39 15.01 -7.29
CA LYS A 300 18.61 15.81 -8.26
C LYS A 300 17.70 14.91 -9.09
N THR A 301 16.48 15.36 -9.36
CA THR A 301 15.59 14.64 -10.29
C THR A 301 16.18 14.70 -11.69
N TYR A 302 16.35 13.55 -12.32
CA TYR A 302 16.78 13.43 -13.71
C TYR A 302 15.63 13.05 -14.63
N LEU A 303 15.50 13.71 -15.78
CA LEU A 303 14.59 13.31 -16.86
C LEU A 303 15.14 13.74 -18.22
N LEU A 304 15.32 12.80 -19.15
CA LEU A 304 15.67 13.06 -20.56
C LEU A 304 16.87 14.01 -20.77
N GLY A 305 17.94 13.85 -19.97
CA GLY A 305 19.15 14.67 -20.05
C GLY A 305 19.16 15.89 -19.13
N GLU A 306 18.03 16.26 -18.53
CA GLU A 306 17.93 17.41 -17.61
C GLU A 306 17.96 16.98 -16.15
N TYR A 307 18.60 17.79 -15.30
CA TYR A 307 18.59 17.66 -13.85
C TYR A 307 17.86 18.85 -13.20
N ARG A 308 16.96 18.59 -12.25
CA ARG A 308 16.24 19.62 -11.48
C ARG A 308 16.33 19.40 -9.98
N THR A 309 16.34 20.51 -9.25
CA THR A 309 16.28 20.58 -7.77
C THR A 309 15.02 21.34 -7.36
N GLY A 310 14.45 21.00 -6.21
CA GLY A 310 13.17 21.52 -5.73
C GLY A 310 12.02 20.86 -6.46
N LYS A 311 11.35 21.63 -7.34
CA LYS A 311 10.21 21.14 -8.13
C LYS A 311 10.67 20.24 -9.27
N GLY A 312 10.15 19.02 -9.30
CA GLY A 312 10.40 18.06 -10.39
C GLY A 312 9.70 18.45 -11.70
N PHE A 313 9.64 17.52 -12.64
CA PHE A 313 8.96 17.72 -13.91
C PHE A 313 7.47 17.37 -13.78
N TRP A 314 6.57 18.27 -14.17
CA TRP A 314 5.12 18.00 -14.08
C TRP A 314 4.69 16.80 -14.94
N TYR A 315 5.40 16.56 -16.05
CA TYR A 315 5.18 15.44 -16.98
C TYR A 315 6.01 14.19 -16.66
N TYR A 316 6.74 14.18 -15.53
CA TYR A 316 7.63 13.07 -15.15
C TYR A 316 6.92 11.71 -15.19
N TYR A 317 5.75 11.63 -14.56
CA TYR A 317 4.99 10.39 -14.46
C TYR A 317 4.38 9.95 -15.81
N LEU A 318 4.06 10.87 -16.72
CA LEU A 318 3.59 10.53 -18.06
C LEU A 318 4.71 9.87 -18.88
N VAL A 319 5.93 10.42 -18.79
CA VAL A 319 7.10 9.83 -19.45
C VAL A 319 7.42 8.47 -18.84
N LEU A 320 7.45 8.37 -17.50
CA LEU A 320 7.67 7.07 -16.85
C LEU A 320 6.61 6.04 -17.21
N PHE A 321 5.34 6.43 -17.33
CA PHE A 321 4.29 5.52 -17.78
C PHE A 321 4.60 4.96 -19.17
N LEU A 322 4.99 5.78 -20.13
CA LEU A 322 5.31 5.31 -21.48
C LEU A 322 6.59 4.46 -21.54
N PHE A 323 7.63 4.83 -20.78
CA PHE A 323 8.93 4.17 -20.84
C PHE A 323 9.05 2.94 -19.93
N LYS A 324 8.36 2.94 -18.78
CA LYS A 324 8.41 1.82 -17.83
C LYS A 324 7.29 0.82 -18.05
N THR A 325 6.25 1.14 -18.83
CA THR A 325 5.16 0.17 -19.06
C THR A 325 5.49 -0.73 -20.26
N PRO A 326 5.32 -2.06 -20.15
CA PRO A 326 5.58 -2.98 -21.25
C PRO A 326 4.80 -2.61 -22.51
N ILE A 327 5.47 -2.61 -23.67
CA ILE A 327 4.86 -2.31 -24.98
C ILE A 327 3.57 -3.12 -25.22
N PRO A 328 3.50 -4.44 -24.93
CA PRO A 328 2.25 -5.20 -25.11
C PRO A 328 1.08 -4.63 -24.29
N PHE A 329 1.34 -4.14 -23.08
CA PHE A 329 0.30 -3.52 -22.25
C PHE A 329 -0.13 -2.17 -22.82
N LEU A 330 0.81 -1.34 -23.29
CA LEU A 330 0.48 -0.06 -23.93
C LEU A 330 -0.40 -0.28 -25.16
N ILE A 331 -0.05 -1.24 -26.02
CA ILE A 331 -0.85 -1.61 -27.19
C ILE A 331 -2.26 -2.02 -26.75
N ALA A 332 -2.38 -2.94 -25.78
CA ALA A 332 -3.68 -3.37 -25.28
C ALA A 332 -4.50 -2.21 -24.70
N PHE A 333 -3.87 -1.32 -23.93
CA PHE A 333 -4.50 -0.15 -23.33
C PHE A 333 -5.06 0.82 -24.39
N PHE A 334 -4.27 1.14 -25.41
CA PHE A 334 -4.72 2.04 -26.49
C PHE A 334 -5.75 1.39 -27.41
N LEU A 335 -5.66 0.07 -27.67
CA LEU A 335 -6.70 -0.65 -28.41
C LEU A 335 -8.02 -0.66 -27.65
N LEU A 336 -8.00 -0.87 -26.34
CA LEU A 336 -9.22 -0.82 -25.52
C LEU A 336 -9.90 0.54 -25.56
N ALA A 337 -9.12 1.63 -25.52
CA ALA A 337 -9.64 3.00 -25.66
C ALA A 337 -10.18 3.32 -27.06
N TRP A 338 -9.85 2.51 -28.07
CA TRP A 338 -10.37 2.65 -29.44
C TRP A 338 -11.68 1.90 -29.65
N PHE A 339 -11.89 0.79 -28.94
CA PHE A 339 -13.08 -0.06 -29.08
C PHE A 339 -14.23 0.30 -28.13
N TYR A 340 -14.00 1.19 -27.15
CA TYR A 340 -14.98 1.70 -26.18
C TYR A 340 -14.99 3.23 -26.20
#